data_AF-A0A821MEM6-F1
#
_entry.id   AF-A0A821MEM6-F1
#
_cell.length_a   1.000
_cell.length_b   1.000
_cell.length_c   1.000
_cell.angle_alpha   90.00
_cell.angle_beta   90.00
_cell.angle_gamma   90.00
#
_symmetry.space_group_name_H-M   'P 1'
#
loop_
_entity.id
_entity.type
_entity.pdbx_description
1 polymer ?
#
loop_
_entity_poly.entity_id
_entity_poly.type
_entity_poly.pdbx_seq_one_letter_code
_entity_poly.pdbx_strand_id
1 'polypeptide(L)'
;MGCFYADDDWDTSFYLKSLIADFRNDPYILHSVTDPYTFYANLVWTYFDSTINLHAGFSWIGCGSIFLREYAQRHIHYLQFYLKNNRHLVYFSDVFFSIWLNDIPSQFNMNIRNLPASNAGASFSSTSKFLQYQYESSVLAIRILEHNLRQNQSNDTN
;
A
#
# COMPACT_ATOMS: atom_id res chain seq x y z
N MET A 1 -4.73 18.27 -1.36
CA MET A 1 -3.25 18.43 -1.32
C MET A 1 -2.64 17.04 -1.24
N GLY A 2 -1.64 16.73 -2.08
CA GLY A 2 -0.98 15.42 -2.10
C GLY A 2 0.10 15.28 -1.02
N CYS A 3 0.37 14.04 -0.63
CA CYS A 3 1.51 13.63 0.18
C CYS A 3 2.45 12.80 -0.69
N PHE A 4 3.76 13.01 -0.53
CA PHE A 4 4.78 12.13 -1.08
C PHE A 4 5.34 11.28 0.05
N TYR A 5 5.50 9.98 -0.20
CA TYR A 5 6.07 9.02 0.75
C TYR A 5 7.12 8.16 0.05
N ALA A 6 8.26 7.98 0.71
CA ALA A 6 9.33 7.09 0.29
C ALA A 6 10.12 6.67 1.55
N ASP A 7 10.63 5.44 1.53
CA ASP A 7 11.55 4.92 2.54
C ASP A 7 13.00 5.34 2.26
N ASP A 8 13.92 5.09 3.18
CA ASP A 8 15.34 5.43 3.03
C ASP A 8 16.15 4.42 2.18
N ASP A 9 15.51 3.34 1.73
CA ASP A 9 16.10 2.28 0.92
C ASP A 9 16.16 2.60 -0.60
N TRP A 10 15.39 3.58 -1.11
CA TRP A 10 15.18 3.76 -2.56
C TRP A 10 15.40 5.20 -3.05
N ASP A 11 16.19 5.36 -4.13
CA ASP A 11 16.31 6.63 -4.85
C ASP A 11 15.25 6.74 -5.96
N THR A 12 14.23 7.54 -5.68
CA THR A 12 13.05 7.76 -6.53
C THR A 12 13.06 9.13 -7.21
N SER A 13 14.14 9.90 -7.02
CA SER A 13 14.26 11.30 -7.43
C SER A 13 14.02 11.50 -8.93
N PHE A 14 14.48 10.54 -9.74
CA PHE A 14 14.34 10.57 -11.20
C PHE A 14 12.88 10.46 -11.66
N TYR A 15 12.02 9.83 -10.87
CA TYR A 15 10.64 9.54 -11.24
C TYR A 15 9.62 10.45 -10.56
N LEU A 16 10.05 11.32 -9.63
CA LEU A 16 9.16 12.21 -8.87
C LEU A 16 8.31 13.12 -9.78
N LYS A 17 8.88 13.67 -10.86
CA LYS A 17 8.13 14.50 -11.81
C LYS A 17 7.04 13.71 -12.51
N SER A 18 7.33 12.45 -12.88
CA SER A 18 6.36 11.55 -13.50
C SER A 18 5.25 11.19 -12.51
N LEU A 19 5.58 10.88 -11.26
CA LEU A 19 4.58 10.62 -10.21
C LEU A 19 3.68 11.83 -9.96
N ILE A 20 4.23 13.05 -9.93
CA ILE A 20 3.43 14.27 -9.77
C ILE A 20 2.50 14.49 -10.97
N ALA A 21 2.99 14.24 -12.19
CA ALA A 21 2.17 14.36 -13.39
C ALA A 21 1.02 13.35 -13.39
N ASP A 22 1.29 12.10 -13.01
CA ASP A 22 0.30 11.04 -12.92
C ASP A 22 -0.77 11.33 -11.85
N PHE A 23 -0.34 11.76 -10.66
CA PHE A 23 -1.23 12.19 -9.57
C PHE A 23 -2.11 13.38 -9.95
N ARG A 24 -1.62 14.29 -10.79
CA ARG A 24 -2.43 15.42 -11.26
C ARG A 24 -3.52 14.99 -12.26
N ASN A 25 -3.31 13.89 -12.97
CA ASN A 25 -4.28 13.36 -13.92
C ASN A 25 -5.43 12.66 -13.19
N ASP A 26 -5.13 11.89 -12.14
CA ASP A 26 -6.16 11.23 -11.32
C ASP A 26 -5.76 11.19 -9.84
N PRO A 27 -6.06 12.25 -9.05
CA PRO A 27 -5.60 12.32 -7.67
C PRO A 27 -6.29 11.31 -6.74
N TYR A 28 -7.33 10.61 -7.18
CA TYR A 28 -8.13 9.74 -6.31
C TYR A 28 -7.57 8.32 -6.17
N ILE A 29 -6.57 7.96 -6.96
CA ILE A 29 -5.88 6.67 -6.83
C ILE A 29 -4.50 6.84 -6.20
N LEU A 30 -3.91 5.71 -5.79
CA LEU A 30 -2.53 5.67 -5.33
C LEU A 30 -1.60 5.60 -6.54
N HIS A 31 -0.61 6.49 -6.59
CA HIS A 31 0.45 6.48 -7.60
C HIS A 31 1.74 6.07 -6.95
N SER A 32 2.46 5.13 -7.54
CA SER A 32 3.75 4.68 -7.01
C SER A 32 4.70 4.25 -8.09
N VAL A 33 5.96 4.11 -7.69
CA VAL A 33 7.01 3.51 -8.50
C VAL A 33 7.59 2.34 -7.72
N THR A 34 7.96 1.28 -8.41
CA THR A 34 8.64 0.14 -7.80
C THR A 34 9.53 -0.56 -8.83
N ASP A 35 10.43 -1.42 -8.37
CA ASP A 35 11.28 -2.21 -9.26
C ASP A 35 10.49 -3.37 -9.91
N PRO A 36 10.96 -3.93 -11.04
CA PRO A 36 10.23 -4.96 -11.76
C PRO A 36 9.93 -6.22 -10.94
N TYR A 37 10.86 -6.65 -10.10
CA TYR A 37 10.67 -7.87 -9.31
C TYR A 37 9.56 -7.65 -8.28
N THR A 38 9.62 -6.54 -7.54
CA THR A 38 8.60 -6.17 -6.56
C THR A 38 7.24 -5.94 -7.22
N PHE A 39 7.20 -5.30 -8.40
CA PHE A 39 5.96 -5.12 -9.16
C PHE A 39 5.24 -6.45 -9.41
N TYR A 40 5.93 -7.42 -10.01
CA TYR A 40 5.32 -8.72 -10.32
C TYR A 40 4.99 -9.53 -9.06
N ALA A 41 5.83 -9.45 -8.02
CA ALA A 41 5.55 -10.08 -6.74
C ALA A 41 4.29 -9.50 -6.07
N ASN A 42 4.01 -8.21 -6.25
CA ASN A 42 2.84 -7.55 -5.66
C ASN A 42 1.52 -7.86 -6.36
N LEU A 43 1.54 -8.24 -7.65
CA LEU A 43 0.31 -8.52 -8.41
C LEU A 43 -0.53 -9.64 -7.81
N VAL A 44 0.08 -10.59 -7.09
CA VAL A 44 -0.63 -11.69 -6.42
C VAL A 44 -1.57 -11.19 -5.31
N TRP A 45 -1.37 -9.97 -4.84
CA TRP A 45 -2.16 -9.30 -3.80
C TRP A 45 -3.16 -8.31 -4.40
N THR A 46 -3.86 -8.76 -5.44
CA THR A 46 -4.93 -8.02 -6.09
C THR A 46 -6.24 -8.79 -5.95
N TYR A 47 -7.30 -8.12 -5.53
CA TYR A 47 -8.55 -8.74 -5.12
C TYR A 47 -9.74 -8.07 -5.80
N PHE A 48 -10.62 -8.88 -6.39
CA PHE A 48 -11.84 -8.43 -7.04
C PHE A 48 -13.03 -9.28 -6.59
N ASP A 49 -14.08 -8.62 -6.12
CA ASP A 49 -15.39 -9.22 -5.90
C ASP A 49 -16.47 -8.17 -6.12
N SER A 50 -17.12 -8.22 -7.28
CA SER A 50 -18.16 -7.27 -7.66
C SER A 50 -19.41 -7.37 -6.80
N THR A 51 -19.65 -8.48 -6.10
CA THR A 51 -20.84 -8.65 -5.25
C THR A 51 -20.79 -7.74 -4.01
N ILE A 52 -19.59 -7.34 -3.60
CA ILE A 52 -19.33 -6.47 -2.45
C ILE A 52 -18.59 -5.17 -2.82
N ASN A 53 -18.48 -4.87 -4.12
CA ASN A 53 -17.69 -3.74 -4.62
C ASN A 53 -16.21 -3.76 -4.15
N LEU A 54 -15.61 -4.95 -4.05
CA LEU A 54 -14.19 -5.12 -3.73
C LEU A 54 -13.35 -5.02 -5.01
N HIS A 55 -12.39 -4.12 -5.03
CA HIS A 55 -11.47 -3.87 -6.15
C HIS A 55 -10.13 -3.31 -5.64
N ALA A 56 -9.40 -4.09 -4.85
CA ALA A 56 -8.20 -3.63 -4.14
C ALA A 56 -6.91 -4.19 -4.75
N GLY A 57 -5.91 -3.34 -4.93
CA GLY A 57 -4.56 -3.74 -5.35
C GLY A 57 -3.48 -3.35 -4.34
N PHE A 58 -2.42 -4.17 -4.26
CA PHE A 58 -1.27 -3.86 -3.43
C PHE A 58 -0.20 -3.08 -4.19
N SER A 59 0.35 -2.06 -3.53
CA SER A 59 1.61 -1.41 -3.90
C SER A 59 2.49 -1.21 -2.68
N TRP A 60 3.79 -1.44 -2.84
CA TRP A 60 4.81 -1.14 -1.84
C TRP A 60 5.13 0.35 -1.86
N ILE A 61 4.45 1.13 -1.03
CA ILE A 61 4.49 2.60 -1.08
C ILE A 61 5.86 3.19 -0.68
N GLY A 62 6.66 2.44 0.08
CA GLY A 62 8.03 2.80 0.45
C GLY A 62 8.99 2.99 -0.75
N CYS A 63 8.69 2.37 -1.89
CA CYS A 63 9.46 2.57 -3.12
C CYS A 63 9.23 3.92 -3.80
N GLY A 64 8.45 4.83 -3.20
CA GLY A 64 8.10 6.14 -3.74
C GLY A 64 6.64 6.17 -4.21
N SER A 65 5.85 7.03 -3.58
CA SER A 65 4.42 7.14 -3.86
C SER A 65 3.87 8.55 -3.63
N ILE A 66 2.79 8.87 -4.36
CA ILE A 66 1.99 10.08 -4.17
C ILE A 66 0.52 9.69 -4.04
N PHE A 67 -0.16 10.29 -3.07
CA PHE A 67 -1.58 10.07 -2.78
C PHE A 67 -2.19 11.30 -2.09
N LEU A 68 -3.52 11.35 -1.96
CA LEU A 68 -4.19 12.43 -1.24
C LEU A 68 -3.86 12.40 0.27
N ARG A 69 -3.70 13.58 0.86
CA ARG A 69 -3.47 13.73 2.31
C ARG A 69 -4.53 13.01 3.16
N GLU A 70 -5.79 13.02 2.72
CA GLU A 70 -6.88 12.36 3.43
C GLU A 70 -6.68 10.84 3.54
N TYR A 71 -6.01 10.22 2.56
CA TYR A 71 -5.66 8.79 2.61
C TYR A 71 -4.65 8.51 3.71
N ALA A 72 -3.65 9.40 3.90
CA ALA A 72 -2.72 9.32 5.01
C ALA A 72 -3.44 9.40 6.37
N GLN A 73 -4.34 10.37 6.51
CA GLN A 73 -5.09 10.60 7.75
C GLN A 73 -6.01 9.41 8.08
N ARG A 74 -6.76 8.93 7.08
CA ARG A 74 -7.60 7.73 7.21
C ARG A 74 -6.77 6.51 7.60
N HIS A 75 -5.61 6.32 6.97
CA HIS A 75 -4.75 5.19 7.26
C HIS A 75 -4.23 5.20 8.71
N ILE A 76 -3.74 6.34 9.21
CA ILE A 76 -3.29 6.46 10.61
C ILE A 76 -4.43 6.10 11.57
N HIS A 77 -5.64 6.57 11.29
CA HIS A 77 -6.82 6.25 12.09
C HIS A 77 -7.13 4.74 12.07
N TYR A 78 -7.12 4.12 10.89
CA TYR A 78 -7.39 2.68 10.75
C TYR A 78 -6.32 1.81 11.39
N LEU A 79 -5.04 2.17 11.31
CA LEU A 79 -3.97 1.46 12.01
C LEU A 79 -4.21 1.46 13.53
N GLN A 80 -4.55 2.61 14.10
CA GLN A 80 -4.83 2.73 15.54
C GLN A 80 -6.04 1.92 15.98
N PHE A 81 -7.07 1.84 15.12
CA PHE A 81 -8.30 1.11 15.40
C PHE A 81 -8.14 -0.40 15.22
N TYR A 82 -7.74 -0.85 14.03
CA TYR A 82 -7.72 -2.28 13.69
C TYR A 82 -6.47 -3.02 14.20
N LEU A 83 -5.31 -2.36 14.26
CA LEU A 83 -4.05 -3.01 14.65
C LEU A 83 -3.69 -2.81 16.13
N LYS A 84 -4.61 -2.29 16.96
CA LYS A 84 -4.40 -2.12 18.40
C LYS A 84 -3.88 -3.39 19.08
N ASN A 85 -4.41 -4.55 18.69
CA ASN A 85 -4.05 -5.87 19.24
C ASN A 85 -3.01 -6.63 18.39
N ASN A 86 -2.68 -6.14 17.19
CA ASN A 86 -1.76 -6.78 16.24
C ASN A 86 -0.56 -5.89 15.95
N ARG A 87 0.05 -5.30 17.00
CA ARG A 87 1.10 -4.29 16.86
C ARG A 87 2.33 -4.74 16.06
N HIS A 88 2.60 -6.04 16.03
CA HIS A 88 3.71 -6.61 15.24
C HIS A 88 3.49 -6.50 13.72
N LEU A 89 2.25 -6.32 13.27
CA LEU A 89 1.93 -6.13 11.84
C LEU A 89 2.02 -4.66 11.40
N VAL A 90 2.22 -3.71 12.32
CA VAL A 90 2.36 -2.29 11.98
C VAL A 90 3.55 -2.05 11.05
N TYR A 91 4.59 -2.90 11.10
CA TYR A 91 5.73 -2.86 10.18
C TYR A 91 5.37 -3.18 8.72
N PHE A 92 4.15 -3.68 8.46
CA PHE A 92 3.60 -3.91 7.12
C PHE A 92 2.49 -2.90 6.80
N SER A 93 2.57 -1.69 7.35
CA SER A 93 1.59 -0.61 7.13
C SER A 93 1.32 -0.36 5.64
N ASP A 94 2.33 -0.51 4.78
CA ASP A 94 2.22 -0.39 3.33
C ASP A 94 1.15 -1.31 2.74
N VAL A 95 1.05 -2.55 3.26
CA VAL A 95 0.04 -3.55 2.85
C VAL A 95 -1.35 -3.04 3.18
N PHE A 96 -1.54 -2.60 4.42
CA PHE A 96 -2.82 -2.07 4.88
C PHE A 96 -3.19 -0.78 4.15
N PHE A 97 -2.22 0.10 3.88
CA PHE A 97 -2.44 1.38 3.20
C PHE A 97 -3.07 1.14 1.83
N SER A 98 -2.38 0.41 0.98
CA SER A 98 -2.79 0.20 -0.42
C SER A 98 -4.09 -0.58 -0.52
N ILE A 99 -4.22 -1.68 0.23
CA ILE A 99 -5.43 -2.53 0.17
C ILE A 99 -6.66 -1.75 0.65
N TRP A 100 -6.57 -0.99 1.74
CA TRP A 100 -7.74 -0.27 2.28
C TRP A 100 -8.20 0.94 1.46
N LEU A 101 -7.47 1.33 0.42
CA LEU A 101 -8.02 2.28 -0.56
C LEU A 101 -9.12 1.66 -1.40
N ASN A 102 -9.18 0.31 -1.48
CA ASN A 102 -10.09 -0.42 -2.33
C ASN A 102 -10.04 0.08 -3.77
N ASP A 103 -8.85 0.29 -4.31
CA ASP A 103 -8.64 0.67 -5.69
C ASP A 103 -7.37 0.01 -6.25
N ILE A 104 -7.21 0.02 -7.57
CA ILE A 104 -6.02 -0.45 -8.26
C ILE A 104 -5.02 0.71 -8.38
N PRO A 105 -3.84 0.63 -7.75
CA PRO A 105 -2.85 1.69 -7.84
C PRO A 105 -2.27 1.82 -9.26
N SER A 106 -1.99 3.05 -9.68
CA SER A 106 -1.13 3.33 -10.84
C SER A 106 0.32 3.10 -10.42
N GLN A 107 0.95 2.04 -10.93
CA GLN A 107 2.32 1.68 -10.55
C GLN A 107 3.26 1.74 -11.75
N PHE A 108 4.28 2.58 -11.66
CA PHE A 108 5.39 2.58 -12.60
C PHE A 108 6.39 1.49 -12.24
N ASN A 109 6.50 0.51 -13.14
CA ASN A 109 7.54 -0.51 -13.08
C ASN A 109 8.83 0.06 -13.72
N MET A 110 9.75 0.50 -12.88
CA MET A 110 10.97 1.19 -13.30
C MET A 110 12.19 0.66 -12.56
N ASN A 111 13.37 0.76 -13.17
CA ASN A 111 14.61 0.39 -12.49
C ASN A 111 14.98 1.50 -11.48
N ILE A 112 14.42 1.41 -10.27
CA ILE A 112 14.76 2.29 -9.14
C ILE A 112 16.05 1.82 -8.48
N ARG A 113 16.88 2.78 -8.06
CA ARG A 113 18.18 2.48 -7.49
C ARG A 113 18.03 2.22 -5.99
N ASN A 114 18.47 1.05 -5.54
CA ASN A 114 18.69 0.78 -4.13
C ASN A 114 19.76 1.72 -3.58
N LEU A 115 19.44 2.41 -2.49
CA LEU A 115 20.40 3.15 -1.71
C LEU A 115 21.21 2.16 -0.86
N PRO A 116 22.53 2.38 -0.68
CA PRO A 116 23.30 1.53 0.20
C PRO A 116 22.73 1.63 1.61
N ALA A 117 22.23 0.53 2.16
CA ALA A 117 21.70 0.50 3.51
C ALA A 117 22.79 1.00 4.48
N SER A 118 22.54 2.12 5.17
CA SER A 118 23.46 2.60 6.21
C SER A 118 23.62 1.58 7.35
N ASN A 119 22.67 0.66 7.48
CA ASN A 119 22.70 -0.51 8.37
C ASN A 119 22.09 -1.75 7.68
N ALA A 120 22.83 -2.43 6.80
CA ALA A 120 22.37 -3.62 6.09
C ALA A 120 21.85 -4.78 6.99
N GLY A 121 22.12 -4.75 8.30
CA GLY A 121 21.58 -5.70 9.29
C GLY A 121 20.22 -5.32 9.89
N ALA A 122 19.62 -4.20 9.51
CA ALA A 122 18.36 -3.69 10.07
C ALA A 122 17.15 -3.78 9.11
N SER A 123 17.35 -4.23 7.85
CA SER A 123 16.25 -4.33 6.89
C SER A 123 15.31 -5.47 7.29
N PHE A 124 14.06 -5.13 7.63
CA PHE A 124 13.05 -6.09 8.08
C PHE A 124 12.73 -7.13 7.00
N SER A 125 12.94 -6.79 5.72
CA SER A 125 12.78 -7.69 4.57
C SER A 125 13.74 -8.87 4.56
N SER A 126 14.89 -8.75 5.24
CA SER A 126 15.86 -9.84 5.39
C SER A 126 15.50 -10.87 6.46
N THR A 127 14.42 -10.63 7.22
CA THR A 127 13.98 -11.57 8.25
C THR A 127 13.33 -12.80 7.64
N SER A 128 13.60 -13.98 8.20
CA SER A 128 13.00 -15.25 7.74
C SER A 128 11.46 -15.29 7.83
N LYS A 129 10.87 -14.35 8.56
CA LYS A 129 9.41 -14.20 8.73
C LYS A 129 8.80 -13.14 7.83
N PHE A 130 9.58 -12.44 7.00
CA PHE A 130 9.05 -11.36 6.17
C PHE A 130 7.86 -11.81 5.30
N LEU A 131 8.03 -12.90 4.55
CA LEU A 131 6.97 -13.45 3.70
C LEU A 131 5.75 -13.91 4.51
N GLN A 132 5.98 -14.49 5.69
CA GLN A 132 4.91 -14.89 6.59
C GLN A 132 4.09 -13.66 7.03
N TYR A 133 4.75 -12.60 7.49
CA TYR A 133 4.06 -11.41 7.97
C TYR A 133 3.44 -10.59 6.84
N GLN A 134 4.02 -10.59 5.64
CA GLN A 134 3.39 -10.00 4.46
C GLN A 134 2.08 -10.74 4.11
N TYR A 135 2.10 -12.08 4.15
CA TYR A 135 0.90 -12.89 3.96
C TYR A 135 -0.15 -12.60 5.04
N GLU A 136 0.23 -12.65 6.32
CA GLU A 136 -0.68 -12.39 7.45
C GLU A 136 -1.30 -10.99 7.36
N SER A 137 -0.51 -9.98 7.00
CA SER A 137 -0.97 -8.60 6.84
C SER A 137 -1.93 -8.47 5.67
N SER A 138 -1.65 -9.11 4.53
CA SER A 138 -2.51 -9.07 3.34
C SER A 138 -3.87 -9.72 3.62
N VAL A 139 -3.86 -10.89 4.28
CA VAL A 139 -5.09 -11.60 4.69
C VAL A 139 -5.89 -10.80 5.72
N LEU A 140 -5.23 -10.14 6.67
CA LEU A 140 -5.93 -9.31 7.64
C LEU A 140 -6.51 -8.04 6.99
N ALA A 141 -5.75 -7.38 6.13
CA ALA A 141 -6.19 -6.18 5.42
C ALA A 141 -7.44 -6.45 4.59
N ILE A 142 -7.45 -7.55 3.82
CA ILE A 142 -8.61 -7.90 2.98
C ILE A 142 -9.83 -8.28 3.80
N ARG A 143 -9.67 -9.02 4.91
CA ARG A 143 -10.80 -9.39 5.80
C ARG A 143 -11.46 -8.17 6.41
N ILE A 144 -10.66 -7.19 6.83
CA ILE A 144 -11.17 -5.93 7.38
C ILE A 144 -11.92 -5.15 6.31
N LEU A 145 -11.35 -5.04 5.10
CA LEU A 145 -11.98 -4.33 3.99
C LEU A 145 -13.30 -4.99 3.59
N GLU A 146 -13.30 -6.31 3.41
CA GLU A 146 -14.51 -7.08 3.09
C GLU A 146 -15.62 -6.86 4.13
N HIS A 147 -15.27 -6.92 5.42
CA HIS A 147 -16.22 -6.68 6.49
C HIS A 147 -16.86 -5.29 6.37
N ASN A 148 -16.05 -4.25 6.17
CA ASN A 148 -16.53 -2.88 6.03
C ASN A 148 -17.43 -2.69 4.80
N LEU A 149 -17.05 -3.27 3.66
CA LEU A 149 -17.83 -3.20 2.43
C LEU A 149 -19.20 -3.86 2.58
N ARG A 150 -19.27 -5.04 3.20
CA ARG A 150 -20.54 -5.74 3.47
C ARG A 150 -21.45 -4.98 4.44
N GLN A 151 -20.88 -4.33 5.45
CA GLN A 151 -21.65 -3.49 6.39
C GLN A 151 -22.25 -2.27 5.66
N ASN A 152 -21.48 -1.62 4.79
CA ASN A 152 -21.97 -0.45 4.03
C ASN A 152 -23.13 -0.83 3.11
N GLN A 153 -23.04 -1.96 2.39
CA GLN A 153 -24.14 -2.45 1.55
C GLN A 153 -25.43 -2.72 2.32
N SER A 154 -25.32 -3.24 3.54
CA SER A 154 -26.48 -3.53 4.39
C SER A 154 -27.19 -2.25 4.85
N ASN A 155 -26.45 -1.15 4.98
CA ASN A 155 -27.01 0.15 5.36
C ASN A 155 -27.69 0.87 4.18
N ASP A 156 -27.25 0.63 2.95
CA ASP A 156 -27.85 1.23 1.74
C ASP A 156 -29.18 0.58 1.34
N THR A 157 -29.52 -0.59 1.89
CA THR A 157 -30.76 -1.33 1.61
C THR A 157 -31.92 -1.04 2.59
N ASN A 158 -31.72 -0.17 3.58
CA ASN A 158 -32.73 0.25 4.56
C ASN A 158 -33.17 1.70 4.34
#